data_AF-A0AAV3TCE4-F1
#
_entry.id   AF-A0AAV3TCE4-F1
#
_cell.length_a   1.000
_cell.length_b   1.000
_cell.length_c   1.000
_cell.angle_alpha   90.00
_cell.angle_beta   90.00
_cell.angle_gamma   90.00
#
_symmetry.space_group_name_H-M   'P 1'
#
loop_
_entity.id
_entity.type
_entity.pdbx_description
1 polymer ?
#
loop_
_entity_poly.entity_id
_entity_poly.type
_entity_poly.pdbx_seq_one_letter_code
_entity_poly.pdbx_strand_id
1 'polypeptide(L)'
;METLKVTAFIGRRVTTERDADTSRTAVKTYVPTYQKRLWADHADELGMSQSEFVRTMVQAGRSDFSPPEATGETGEFSAPREQEESVKEQDRGEMEPRSGGATPGVESGETGSSQTGSDNSGDDLTDRVLEVLDRDGVLSWDELVEAVTDDIERQLDEAVQELQDENAIRYSGREGGYTVQS
;
A
#
# COMPACT_ATOMS: atom_id res chain seq x y z
N MET A 1 -24.10 -63.70 20.53
CA MET A 1 -23.58 -62.73 21.52
C MET A 1 -22.22 -63.24 22.02
N GLU A 2 -21.13 -63.23 21.23
CA GLU A 2 -20.62 -62.13 20.38
C GLU A 2 -20.41 -60.86 21.23
N THR A 3 -19.25 -60.19 21.21
CA THR A 3 -18.52 -59.79 20.00
C THR A 3 -16.98 -59.72 20.13
N LEU A 4 -16.37 -59.70 18.95
CA LEU A 4 -14.97 -59.64 18.54
C LEU A 4 -14.01 -58.78 19.39
N LYS A 5 -12.77 -59.30 19.57
CA LYS A 5 -11.58 -58.46 19.69
C LYS A 5 -11.29 -57.80 18.34
N VAL A 6 -11.61 -56.51 18.22
CA VAL A 6 -11.23 -55.70 17.06
C VAL A 6 -9.78 -55.24 17.20
N THR A 7 -8.84 -56.02 16.66
CA THR A 7 -7.46 -55.56 16.42
C THR A 7 -7.44 -54.78 15.11
N ALA A 8 -7.82 -53.49 15.15
CA ALA A 8 -7.80 -52.62 13.99
C ALA A 8 -6.42 -51.97 13.81
N PHE A 9 -5.76 -52.33 12.72
CA PHE A 9 -4.57 -51.68 12.19
C PHE A 9 -4.92 -50.25 11.73
N ILE A 10 -4.39 -49.22 12.40
CA ILE A 10 -4.39 -47.85 11.89
C ILE A 10 -2.99 -47.27 12.04
N GLY A 11 -2.22 -47.32 10.95
CA GLY A 11 -1.06 -46.45 10.79
C GLY A 11 -1.54 -45.01 10.72
N ARG A 12 -1.43 -44.26 11.82
CA ARG A 12 -1.55 -42.79 11.76
C ARG A 12 -0.25 -42.28 11.14
N ARG A 13 -0.38 -41.69 9.94
CA ARG A 13 0.69 -40.92 9.28
C ARG A 13 1.29 -39.95 10.30
N VAL A 14 2.62 -39.85 10.31
CA VAL A 14 3.30 -38.65 10.82
C VAL A 14 2.80 -37.50 9.95
N THR A 15 1.94 -36.66 10.49
CA THR A 15 1.68 -35.33 9.96
C THR A 15 2.87 -34.48 10.38
N THR A 16 3.87 -34.35 9.50
CA THR A 16 4.93 -33.36 9.68
C THR A 16 4.28 -31.98 9.80
N GLU A 17 4.52 -31.34 10.93
CA GLU A 17 4.03 -29.98 11.17
C GLU A 17 4.79 -29.00 10.28
N ARG A 18 4.03 -28.09 9.65
CA ARG A 18 4.50 -26.82 9.06
C ARG A 18 5.65 -26.94 8.07
N ASP A 19 5.30 -27.23 6.82
CA ASP A 19 5.67 -26.26 5.79
C ASP A 19 5.10 -24.91 6.23
N ALA A 20 5.97 -23.95 6.52
CA ALA A 20 5.53 -22.57 6.69
C ALA A 20 4.92 -22.10 5.37
N ASP A 21 3.79 -21.38 5.42
CA ASP A 21 3.16 -20.87 4.21
C ASP A 21 4.03 -19.74 3.64
N THR A 22 4.98 -20.13 2.78
CA THR A 22 5.91 -19.23 2.08
C THR A 22 5.26 -18.57 0.85
N SER A 23 3.94 -18.63 0.73
CA SER A 23 3.21 -17.85 -0.27
C SER A 23 3.49 -16.35 -0.09
N ARG A 24 3.67 -15.66 -1.21
CA ARG A 24 3.93 -14.23 -1.25
C ARG A 24 2.64 -13.49 -1.61
N THR A 25 2.22 -12.58 -0.76
CA THR A 25 1.09 -11.68 -1.04
C THR A 25 1.62 -10.30 -1.40
N ALA A 26 1.08 -9.71 -2.46
CA ALA A 26 1.44 -8.35 -2.86
C ALA A 26 0.77 -7.33 -1.94
N VAL A 27 1.55 -6.42 -1.35
CA VAL A 27 1.04 -5.30 -0.55
C VAL A 27 1.08 -4.03 -1.40
N LYS A 28 -0.09 -3.40 -1.60
CA LYS A 28 -0.21 -2.10 -2.26
C LYS A 28 -0.26 -0.98 -1.21
N THR A 29 0.51 0.08 -1.40
CA THR A 29 0.43 1.31 -0.58
C THR A 29 0.70 2.52 -1.47
N TYR A 30 0.09 3.66 -1.13
CA TYR A 30 0.32 4.92 -1.83
C TYR A 30 1.50 5.67 -1.21
N VAL A 31 2.33 6.24 -2.06
CA VAL A 31 3.45 7.11 -1.69
C VAL A 31 3.45 8.35 -2.58
N PRO A 32 3.86 9.52 -2.08
CA PRO A 32 3.93 10.72 -2.90
C PRO A 32 4.77 10.53 -4.18
N THR A 33 4.32 11.10 -5.30
CA THR A 33 4.95 10.90 -6.62
C THR A 33 6.40 11.38 -6.69
N TYR A 34 6.78 12.41 -5.91
CA TYR A 34 8.18 12.84 -5.78
C TYR A 34 9.03 11.78 -5.07
N GLN A 35 8.48 11.12 -4.04
CA GLN A 35 9.18 10.12 -3.24
C GLN A 35 9.40 8.81 -4.04
N LYS A 36 8.41 8.40 -4.84
CA LYS A 36 8.57 7.27 -5.78
C LYS A 36 9.70 7.51 -6.79
N ARG A 37 9.88 8.75 -7.27
CA ARG A 37 10.97 9.11 -8.19
C ARG A 37 12.35 8.98 -7.53
N LEU A 38 12.53 9.61 -6.36
CA LEU A 38 13.78 9.50 -5.58
C LEU A 38 14.19 8.04 -5.32
N TRP A 39 13.23 7.15 -5.07
CA TRP A 39 13.48 5.72 -4.89
C TRP A 39 13.80 4.97 -6.19
N ALA A 40 13.29 5.41 -7.34
CA ALA A 40 13.71 4.86 -8.63
C ALA A 40 15.16 5.27 -8.92
N ASP A 41 15.48 6.55 -8.76
CA ASP A 41 16.83 7.09 -8.98
C ASP A 41 17.88 6.36 -8.10
N HIS A 42 17.58 6.13 -6.83
CA HIS A 42 18.44 5.37 -5.91
C HIS A 42 18.53 3.86 -6.25
N ALA A 43 17.45 3.26 -6.76
CA ALA A 43 17.47 1.86 -7.17
C ALA A 43 18.35 1.65 -8.42
N ASP A 44 18.29 2.59 -9.37
CA ASP A 44 19.15 2.62 -10.56
C ASP A 44 20.63 2.86 -10.19
N GLU A 45 20.93 3.76 -9.24
CA GLU A 45 22.29 3.97 -8.72
C GLU A 45 22.87 2.69 -8.09
N LEU A 46 22.04 1.92 -7.39
CA LEU A 46 22.40 0.65 -6.76
C LEU A 46 22.28 -0.56 -7.71
N GLY A 47 21.88 -0.37 -8.97
CA GLY A 47 21.74 -1.42 -9.97
C GLY A 47 20.68 -2.49 -9.63
N MET A 48 19.68 -2.16 -8.82
CA MET A 48 18.66 -3.08 -8.30
C MET A 48 17.25 -2.68 -8.75
N SER A 49 16.30 -3.62 -8.68
CA SER A 49 14.91 -3.28 -9.00
C SER A 49 14.28 -2.37 -7.93
N GLN A 50 13.34 -1.49 -8.32
CA GLN A 50 12.62 -0.64 -7.36
C GLN A 50 11.96 -1.45 -6.23
N SER A 51 11.41 -2.64 -6.53
CA SER A 51 10.81 -3.55 -5.54
C SER A 51 11.83 -4.13 -4.54
N GLU A 52 13.07 -4.35 -4.98
CA GLU A 52 14.18 -4.87 -4.18
C GLU A 52 14.80 -3.78 -3.30
N PHE A 53 14.92 -2.55 -3.83
CA PHE A 53 15.27 -1.36 -3.06
C PHE A 53 14.27 -1.10 -1.94
N VAL A 54 12.97 -1.08 -2.26
CA VAL A 54 11.89 -0.89 -1.26
C VAL A 54 11.89 -2.02 -0.22
N ARG A 55 12.05 -3.28 -0.65
CA ARG A 55 12.18 -4.43 0.27
C ARG A 55 13.34 -4.24 1.24
N THR A 56 14.52 -3.84 0.74
CA THR A 56 15.72 -3.64 1.55
C THR A 56 15.52 -2.54 2.60
N MET A 57 14.97 -1.38 2.21
CA MET A 57 14.68 -0.30 3.17
C MET A 57 13.64 -0.70 4.22
N VAL A 58 12.57 -1.41 3.83
CA VAL A 58 11.54 -1.85 4.77
C VAL A 58 12.08 -2.90 5.75
N GLN A 59 12.89 -3.86 5.29
CA GLN A 59 13.50 -4.87 6.16
C GLN A 59 14.55 -4.28 7.11
N ALA A 60 15.32 -3.29 6.66
CA ALA A 60 16.24 -2.53 7.51
C ALA A 60 15.53 -1.67 8.57
N GLY A 61 14.31 -1.18 8.29
CA GLY A 61 13.50 -0.40 9.23
C GLY A 61 12.53 -1.22 10.10
N ARG A 62 12.30 -2.52 9.79
CA ARG A 62 11.36 -3.41 10.49
C ARG A 62 11.89 -4.85 10.55
N SER A 63 12.92 -5.08 11.34
CA SER A 63 13.56 -6.39 11.46
C SER A 63 12.86 -7.34 12.45
N ASP A 64 12.01 -6.83 13.35
CA ASP A 64 11.37 -7.60 14.45
C ASP A 64 10.37 -8.68 14.00
N PHE A 65 9.99 -8.70 12.72
CA PHE A 65 9.01 -9.64 12.15
C PHE A 65 9.65 -10.77 11.33
N SER A 66 10.97 -10.92 11.35
CA SER A 66 11.62 -12.07 10.72
C SER A 66 11.15 -13.37 11.39
N PRO A 67 10.62 -14.36 10.65
CA PRO A 67 10.24 -15.64 11.25
C PRO A 67 11.48 -16.32 11.86
N PRO A 68 11.32 -17.13 12.92
CA PRO A 68 12.41 -17.87 13.55
C PRO A 68 12.86 -19.07 12.68
N GLU A 69 13.36 -18.77 11.48
CA GLU A 69 13.98 -19.72 10.57
C GLU A 69 15.37 -20.11 11.11
N ALA A 70 15.41 -21.23 11.83
CA ALA A 70 16.62 -21.98 12.20
C ALA A 70 17.84 -21.14 12.66
N THR A 71 17.81 -20.65 13.90
CA THR A 71 19.02 -20.15 14.59
C THR A 71 20.02 -21.29 14.81
N GLY A 72 20.87 -21.51 13.81
CA GLY A 72 21.88 -22.55 13.76
C GLY A 72 23.32 -22.04 13.91
N GLU A 73 23.53 -20.77 14.31
CA GLU A 73 24.88 -20.26 14.62
C GLU A 73 24.83 -19.09 15.62
N THR A 74 25.38 -19.34 16.82
CA THR A 74 25.65 -18.32 17.84
C THR A 74 26.93 -17.56 17.49
N GLY A 75 26.83 -16.27 17.19
CA GLY A 75 27.96 -15.41 16.84
C GLY A 75 27.82 -13.98 17.37
N GLU A 76 28.24 -13.77 18.62
CA GLU A 76 28.60 -12.48 19.24
C GLU A 76 27.88 -11.19 18.80
N PHE A 77 26.81 -10.84 19.52
CA PHE A 77 26.44 -9.43 19.72
C PHE A 77 27.49 -8.76 20.63
N SER A 78 28.61 -8.35 20.06
CA SER A 78 29.59 -7.49 20.72
C SER A 78 29.14 -6.03 20.62
N ALA A 79 28.32 -5.59 21.58
CA ALA A 79 28.02 -4.17 21.78
C ALA A 79 29.32 -3.38 22.01
N PRO A 80 29.52 -2.22 21.37
CA PRO A 80 30.62 -1.32 21.71
C PRO A 80 30.49 -0.89 23.17
N ARG A 81 31.52 -1.14 23.99
CA ARG A 81 31.53 -0.67 25.37
C ARG A 81 31.59 0.86 25.39
N GLU A 82 30.60 1.45 26.04
CA GLU A 82 30.64 2.84 26.47
C GLU A 82 31.91 3.07 27.30
N GLN A 83 32.73 4.02 26.89
CA GLN A 83 33.82 4.56 27.71
C GLN A 83 33.42 5.96 28.14
N GLU A 84 33.35 6.14 29.45
CA GLU A 84 33.05 7.41 30.10
C GLU A 84 34.16 8.42 29.84
N GLU A 85 33.83 9.66 29.45
CA GLU A 85 34.66 10.80 29.84
C GLU A 85 33.78 11.98 30.31
N SER A 86 34.12 12.49 31.48
CA SER A 86 33.36 13.51 32.21
C SER A 86 33.82 14.93 31.87
N VAL A 87 32.89 15.83 31.51
CA VAL A 87 33.15 17.29 31.54
C VAL A 87 32.06 18.05 32.32
N LYS A 88 32.30 18.11 33.63
CA LYS A 88 31.94 19.11 34.65
C LYS A 88 30.79 20.11 34.42
N GLU A 89 29.89 20.11 35.39
CA GLU A 89 28.85 21.11 35.67
C GLU A 89 29.41 22.38 36.35
N GLN A 90 29.25 23.54 35.71
CA GLN A 90 29.28 24.94 36.21
C GLN A 90 28.49 25.79 35.18
N ASP A 91 27.70 26.82 35.47
CA ASP A 91 27.29 27.49 36.71
C ASP A 91 25.83 28.01 36.56
N ARG A 92 25.24 28.52 37.64
CA ARG A 92 23.81 28.82 37.85
C ARG A 92 23.39 30.24 37.42
N GLY A 93 22.25 30.34 36.72
CA GLY A 93 21.40 31.56 36.63
C GLY A 93 20.88 31.86 35.22
N GLU A 94 19.71 32.48 35.01
CA GLU A 94 18.58 32.76 35.92
C GLU A 94 17.34 33.17 35.07
N MET A 95 16.13 32.90 35.56
CA MET A 95 14.84 33.54 35.18
C MET A 95 14.32 33.52 33.71
N GLU A 96 13.37 32.61 33.45
CA GLU A 96 12.10 32.94 32.79
C GLU A 96 11.39 34.09 33.55
N PRO A 97 10.64 35.03 32.92
CA PRO A 97 9.22 34.72 32.65
C PRO A 97 8.48 35.52 31.52
N ARG A 98 7.73 34.81 30.65
CA ARG A 98 6.42 35.15 29.99
C ARG A 98 6.16 36.54 29.37
N SER A 99 5.51 36.56 28.19
CA SER A 99 4.08 36.94 28.00
C SER A 99 3.74 37.34 26.55
N GLY A 100 2.46 37.20 26.16
CA GLY A 100 1.89 37.67 24.88
C GLY A 100 1.87 36.61 23.77
N GLY A 101 0.74 36.12 23.25
CA GLY A 101 -0.65 36.55 23.46
C GLY A 101 -1.22 37.28 22.25
N ALA A 102 -1.41 36.57 21.13
CA ALA A 102 -2.19 37.03 19.98
C ALA A 102 -2.74 35.83 19.18
N THR A 103 -3.95 35.39 19.51
CA THR A 103 -4.84 34.68 18.58
C THR A 103 -5.74 35.73 17.92
N PRO A 104 -5.55 36.10 16.64
CA PRO A 104 -6.51 36.93 15.93
C PRO A 104 -7.73 36.07 15.59
N GLY A 105 -8.88 36.42 16.16
CA GLY A 105 -10.14 35.77 15.86
C GLY A 105 -10.95 36.57 14.84
N VAL A 106 -11.56 35.83 13.91
CA VAL A 106 -12.72 36.21 13.08
C VAL A 106 -12.53 37.32 12.04
N GLU A 107 -12.85 37.01 10.78
CA GLU A 107 -13.94 37.70 10.11
C GLU A 107 -14.63 36.76 9.10
N SER A 108 -15.96 36.72 9.15
CA SER A 108 -16.77 35.92 8.24
C SER A 108 -16.94 36.66 6.91
N GLY A 109 -16.18 36.24 5.89
CA GLY A 109 -16.41 36.64 4.50
C GLY A 109 -17.49 35.77 3.86
N GLU A 110 -18.73 36.23 3.85
CA GLU A 110 -19.80 35.65 3.04
C GLU A 110 -19.50 35.91 1.55
N THR A 111 -18.90 34.95 0.86
CA THR A 111 -18.62 35.05 -0.58
C THR A 111 -19.43 34.03 -1.37
N GLY A 112 -20.58 34.50 -1.88
CA GLY A 112 -21.09 34.18 -3.22
C GLY A 112 -21.11 32.72 -3.63
N SER A 113 -22.31 32.13 -3.56
CA SER A 113 -22.75 30.94 -4.30
C SER A 113 -22.15 30.92 -5.73
N SER A 114 -21.05 30.20 -5.87
CA SER A 114 -20.36 30.01 -7.13
C SER A 114 -20.67 28.59 -7.58
N GLN A 115 -21.76 28.45 -8.34
CA GLN A 115 -22.05 27.22 -9.08
C GLN A 115 -20.89 26.99 -10.06
N THR A 116 -19.94 26.14 -9.66
CA THR A 116 -18.85 25.68 -10.52
C THR A 116 -19.09 24.19 -10.75
N GLY A 117 -19.59 23.85 -11.94
CA GLY A 117 -19.89 22.46 -12.26
C GLY A 117 -18.60 21.68 -12.51
N SER A 118 -18.25 20.74 -11.64
CA SER A 118 -17.41 19.56 -11.89
C SER A 118 -17.37 18.61 -10.67
N ASP A 119 -18.52 18.32 -10.05
CA ASP A 119 -18.61 17.32 -8.98
C ASP A 119 -19.07 15.93 -9.48
N ASN A 120 -19.56 15.84 -10.73
CA ASN A 120 -20.11 14.60 -11.31
C ASN A 120 -19.18 13.38 -11.18
N SER A 121 -17.85 13.52 -11.30
CA SER A 121 -16.94 12.36 -11.24
C SER A 121 -16.87 11.67 -9.87
N GLY A 122 -17.34 12.33 -8.79
CA GLY A 122 -17.55 11.69 -7.49
C GLY A 122 -18.87 10.93 -7.43
N ASP A 123 -19.91 11.47 -8.06
CA ASP A 123 -21.25 10.89 -8.13
C ASP A 123 -21.27 9.67 -9.08
N ASP A 124 -20.64 9.79 -10.26
CA ASP A 124 -20.50 8.72 -11.26
C ASP A 124 -19.87 7.44 -10.66
N LEU A 125 -18.89 7.59 -9.75
CA LEU A 125 -18.23 6.48 -9.04
C LEU A 125 -19.07 5.92 -7.88
N THR A 126 -20.05 6.69 -7.39
CA THR A 126 -20.92 6.35 -6.26
C THR A 126 -22.25 5.72 -6.71
N ASP A 127 -22.73 6.02 -7.92
CA ASP A 127 -23.86 5.34 -8.57
C ASP A 127 -23.44 3.96 -9.14
N ARG A 128 -22.27 3.97 -9.80
CA ARG A 128 -21.31 2.86 -9.81
C ARG A 128 -20.97 2.46 -8.37
N VAL A 129 -20.42 1.28 -8.08
CA VAL A 129 -20.36 0.72 -6.70
C VAL A 129 -21.76 0.37 -6.16
N LEU A 130 -22.73 1.30 -6.11
CA LEU A 130 -24.13 0.98 -5.77
C LEU A 130 -24.75 0.01 -6.78
N GLU A 131 -24.56 0.21 -8.09
CA GLU A 131 -25.00 -0.75 -9.12
C GLU A 131 -24.37 -2.14 -8.94
N VAL A 132 -23.07 -2.18 -8.60
CA VAL A 132 -22.35 -3.44 -8.38
C VAL A 132 -22.90 -4.18 -7.15
N LEU A 133 -23.18 -3.45 -6.07
CA LEU A 133 -23.77 -4.01 -4.85
C LEU A 133 -25.25 -4.39 -5.00
N ASP A 134 -26.01 -3.72 -5.87
CA ASP A 134 -27.39 -4.12 -6.21
C ASP A 134 -27.41 -5.40 -7.08
N ARG A 135 -26.47 -5.50 -8.03
CA ARG A 135 -26.33 -6.66 -8.94
C ARG A 135 -25.83 -7.92 -8.22
N ASP A 136 -24.75 -7.79 -7.47
CA ASP A 136 -24.00 -8.94 -6.92
C ASP A 136 -24.22 -9.13 -5.41
N GLY A 137 -24.86 -8.16 -4.73
CA GLY A 137 -25.24 -8.24 -3.32
C GLY A 137 -24.11 -7.90 -2.37
N VAL A 138 -23.73 -8.86 -1.52
CA VAL A 138 -22.70 -8.65 -0.48
C VAL A 138 -21.35 -9.11 -1.00
N LEU A 139 -20.49 -8.14 -1.33
CA LEU A 139 -19.11 -8.35 -1.74
C LEU A 139 -18.13 -8.01 -0.60
N SER A 140 -17.01 -8.72 -0.53
CA SER A 140 -15.83 -8.27 0.22
C SER A 140 -15.14 -7.09 -0.48
N TRP A 141 -14.18 -6.46 0.19
CA TRP A 141 -13.45 -5.32 -0.39
C TRP A 141 -12.75 -5.66 -1.71
N ASP A 142 -12.06 -6.80 -1.78
CA ASP A 142 -11.30 -7.18 -2.97
C ASP A 142 -12.24 -7.54 -4.13
N GLU A 143 -13.34 -8.26 -3.86
CA GLU A 143 -14.39 -8.58 -4.85
C GLU A 143 -15.11 -7.32 -5.36
N LEU A 144 -15.36 -6.33 -4.48
CA LEU A 144 -15.95 -5.05 -4.86
C LEU A 144 -14.98 -4.23 -5.73
N VAL A 145 -13.68 -4.23 -5.40
CA VAL A 145 -12.66 -3.54 -6.20
C VAL A 145 -12.52 -4.21 -7.57
N GLU A 146 -12.54 -5.54 -7.66
CA GLU A 146 -12.52 -6.29 -8.91
C GLU A 146 -13.76 -5.93 -9.77
N ALA A 147 -14.96 -6.15 -9.24
CA ALA A 147 -16.21 -5.90 -9.97
C ALA A 147 -16.43 -4.42 -10.38
N VAL A 148 -15.95 -3.46 -9.56
CA VAL A 148 -15.98 -2.03 -9.92
C VAL A 148 -14.90 -1.68 -10.94
N THR A 149 -13.73 -2.32 -10.90
CA THR A 149 -12.65 -2.09 -11.88
C THR A 149 -13.03 -2.67 -13.23
N ASP A 150 -13.49 -3.92 -13.31
CA ASP A 150 -13.88 -4.60 -14.56
C ASP A 150 -14.91 -3.81 -15.37
N ASP A 151 -15.83 -3.13 -14.68
CA ASP A 151 -16.84 -2.32 -15.34
C ASP A 151 -16.33 -0.91 -15.75
N ILE A 152 -15.26 -0.36 -15.12
CA ILE A 152 -14.50 0.77 -15.68
C ILE A 152 -13.76 0.28 -16.93
N GLU A 153 -13.18 -0.92 -16.81
CA GLU A 153 -12.62 -1.78 -17.86
C GLU A 153 -13.41 -1.66 -19.16
N ARG A 154 -14.66 -2.13 -19.05
CA ARG A 154 -15.69 -2.18 -20.08
C ARG A 154 -16.14 -0.81 -20.56
N GLN A 155 -16.43 0.13 -19.66
CA GLN A 155 -16.87 1.48 -20.03
C GLN A 155 -15.78 2.23 -20.82
N LEU A 156 -14.51 2.03 -20.46
CA LEU A 156 -13.37 2.60 -21.16
C LEU A 156 -13.18 1.97 -22.55
N ASP A 157 -13.30 0.64 -22.67
CA ASP A 157 -13.21 -0.05 -23.97
C ASP A 157 -14.33 0.39 -24.92
N GLU A 158 -15.57 0.51 -24.43
CA GLU A 158 -16.73 1.00 -25.19
C GLU A 158 -16.54 2.46 -25.65
N ALA A 159 -16.10 3.36 -24.77
CA ALA A 159 -15.80 4.74 -25.13
C ALA A 159 -14.61 4.87 -26.12
N VAL A 160 -13.58 4.03 -25.96
CA VAL A 160 -12.43 3.96 -26.89
C VAL A 160 -12.83 3.36 -28.24
N GLN A 161 -13.83 2.48 -28.28
CA GLN A 161 -14.42 1.97 -29.52
C GLN A 161 -15.25 3.06 -30.21
N GLU A 162 -16.16 3.72 -29.51
CA GLU A 162 -16.99 4.82 -30.03
C GLU A 162 -16.13 5.93 -30.65
N LEU A 163 -15.11 6.40 -29.92
CA LEU A 163 -14.17 7.42 -30.43
C LEU A 163 -13.32 6.96 -31.61
N GLN A 164 -13.15 5.66 -31.84
CA GLN A 164 -12.48 5.13 -33.04
C GLN A 164 -13.44 4.97 -34.22
N ASP A 165 -14.69 4.58 -33.97
CA ASP A 165 -15.74 4.49 -34.98
C ASP A 165 -16.14 5.87 -35.50
N GLU A 166 -16.13 6.89 -34.63
CA GLU A 166 -16.21 8.32 -35.01
C GLU A 166 -14.93 8.86 -35.69
N ASN A 167 -13.87 8.05 -35.75
CA ASN A 167 -12.54 8.43 -36.26
C ASN A 167 -11.96 9.67 -35.55
N ALA A 168 -12.29 9.86 -34.26
CA ALA A 168 -11.76 10.92 -33.39
C ALA A 168 -10.41 10.52 -32.75
N ILE A 169 -10.19 9.24 -32.50
CA ILE A 169 -8.89 8.69 -32.05
C ILE A 169 -8.44 7.51 -32.92
N ARG A 170 -7.21 7.05 -32.72
CA ARG A 170 -6.63 5.88 -33.40
C ARG A 170 -5.52 5.25 -32.57
N TYR A 171 -5.45 3.92 -32.53
CA TYR A 171 -4.31 3.21 -31.94
C TYR A 171 -3.04 3.30 -32.82
N SER A 172 -1.93 3.74 -32.23
CA SER A 172 -0.59 3.77 -32.82
C SER A 172 0.26 2.63 -32.27
N GLY A 173 0.35 1.53 -33.04
CA GLY A 173 1.11 0.35 -32.63
C GLY A 173 2.64 0.52 -32.53
N ARG A 174 3.21 1.67 -32.93
CA ARG A 174 4.64 1.99 -32.71
C ARG A 174 4.88 2.61 -31.34
N GLU A 175 3.98 3.49 -30.91
CA GLU A 175 4.07 4.22 -29.63
C GLU A 175 3.35 3.47 -28.50
N GLY A 176 2.55 2.45 -28.82
CA GLY A 176 1.84 1.62 -27.83
C GLY A 176 0.65 2.33 -27.18
N GLY A 177 0.02 3.27 -27.88
CA GLY A 177 -1.07 4.09 -27.32
C GLY A 177 -1.94 4.76 -28.38
N TYR A 178 -2.90 5.57 -27.94
CA TYR A 178 -3.89 6.21 -28.81
C TYR A 178 -3.51 7.66 -29.15
N THR A 179 -3.78 8.08 -30.38
CA THR A 179 -3.57 9.45 -30.88
C THR A 179 -4.89 10.03 -31.37
N VAL A 180 -5.17 11.29 -31.08
CA VAL A 180 -6.30 12.03 -31.67
C VAL A 180 -6.10 12.14 -33.18
N GLN A 181 -7.15 11.85 -33.96
CA GLN A 181 -7.21 12.15 -35.38
C GLN A 181 -7.84 13.54 -35.57
N SER A 182 -7.25 14.34 -36.47
CA SER A 182 -7.67 15.69 -36.83
C SER A 182 -7.76 15.84 -38.34
#